data_AF-A0A2U1NGC1-F1
#
_entry.id   AF-A0A2U1NGC1-F1
#
_cell.length_a   1.000
_cell.length_b   1.000
_cell.length_c   1.000
_cell.angle_alpha   90.00
_cell.angle_beta   90.00
_cell.angle_gamma   90.00
#
_symmetry.space_group_name_H-M   'P 1'
#
loop_
_entity.id
_entity.type
_entity.pdbx_description
1 polymer ?
#
loop_
_entity_poly.entity_id
_entity_poly.type
_entity_poly.pdbx_seq_one_letter_code
_entity_poly.pdbx_strand_id
1 'polypeptide(L)'
;MGEKDEESFSSQFNKTVLVSEFIKGYLNIQVLRPFDPDEILKLNKVLSGVRVRADNGKYKRNHTIRGITEETCSKICKISPGQLYPKLLNKEEPSVLPDATCMTGKERMLNVQEVRLNELYIGSKPTFDKFGVVVGDKVREVTARILPLPDMGGRNSYLCKEIYGLNESSTVTMVIGAYVTHPKNWDKSSPSIAAVVASMDCGATKYKALLCPQPPGTEFITDLFTTTKGEQPGGLIRDGVADSEFKKLLDTEVASIYKACCSLDDNYHPKITCVVVQKRHHTRFSSLDTEDGKLQLGTVVENDVCHSRMPDFYLCSANATQGYAKLNRHVVLWNDNDLTADQLQEITYSLCHVYARCNTSVSLVTPVYYSHLAAARGREYLEGYMADIDSSTSVTVKQARALLDLPPNIANTMFFL
;
A
#
# COMPACT_ATOMS: atom_id res chain seq x y z
N MET A 1 -1.07 -29.62 -8.92
CA MET A 1 -1.80 -29.60 -7.64
C MET A 1 -0.93 -28.80 -6.69
N GLY A 2 -1.10 -27.48 -6.68
CA GLY A 2 -0.20 -26.56 -5.99
C GLY A 2 -0.72 -26.29 -4.58
N GLU A 3 -0.02 -26.84 -3.59
CA GLU A 3 -0.13 -26.38 -2.20
C GLU A 3 0.52 -25.00 -2.12
N LYS A 4 -0.25 -24.04 -1.59
CA LYS A 4 0.25 -22.71 -1.29
C LYS A 4 1.12 -22.83 -0.04
N ASP A 5 2.35 -22.34 -0.13
CA ASP A 5 3.20 -22.08 1.02
C ASP A 5 2.53 -21.03 1.90
N GLU A 6 1.98 -21.45 3.03
CA GLU A 6 1.45 -20.58 4.08
C GLU A 6 2.59 -20.30 5.07
N GLU A 7 3.29 -19.18 4.89
CA GLU A 7 3.97 -18.54 6.02
C GLU A 7 2.93 -18.16 7.09
N SER A 8 3.33 -18.01 8.35
CA SER A 8 2.46 -17.72 9.50
C SER A 8 1.74 -16.36 9.37
N PHE A 9 0.67 -16.34 8.57
CA PHE A 9 -0.29 -15.26 8.51
C PHE A 9 -1.33 -15.51 9.59
N SER A 10 -1.53 -14.53 10.47
CA SER A 10 -2.78 -14.40 11.20
C SER A 10 -3.85 -13.86 10.23
N SER A 11 -4.15 -14.61 9.19
CA SER A 11 -5.34 -14.36 8.37
C SER A 11 -6.53 -15.00 9.06
N GLN A 12 -7.61 -14.23 9.18
CA GLN A 12 -8.85 -14.57 9.90
C GLN A 12 -9.23 -16.06 9.82
N PHE A 13 -9.48 -16.62 11.00
CA PHE A 13 -9.58 -18.05 11.25
C PHE A 13 -10.51 -18.85 10.33
N ASN A 14 -9.99 -20.03 9.98
CA ASN A 14 -10.57 -21.21 9.35
C ASN A 14 -11.74 -21.85 10.13
N LYS A 15 -12.85 -21.14 10.39
CA LYS A 15 -14.08 -21.81 10.84
C LYS A 15 -15.08 -21.92 9.68
N THR A 16 -15.54 -23.15 9.45
CA THR A 16 -16.67 -23.44 8.57
C THR A 16 -17.93 -22.91 9.25
N VAL A 17 -18.36 -21.69 8.93
CA VAL A 17 -19.56 -21.06 9.51
C VAL A 17 -20.78 -21.38 8.63
N LEU A 18 -21.95 -21.57 9.23
CA LEU A 18 -23.19 -21.65 8.46
C LEU A 18 -23.51 -20.28 7.86
N VAL A 19 -23.94 -20.24 6.59
CA VAL A 19 -24.30 -18.96 5.94
C VAL A 19 -25.39 -18.24 6.72
N SER A 20 -26.34 -18.97 7.33
CA SER A 20 -27.38 -18.41 8.21
C SER A 20 -26.83 -17.80 9.49
N GLU A 21 -25.84 -18.43 10.14
CA GLU A 21 -25.17 -17.89 11.32
C GLU A 21 -24.34 -16.65 10.98
N PHE A 22 -23.69 -16.65 9.82
CA PHE A 22 -22.98 -15.48 9.30
C PHE A 22 -23.92 -14.29 9.09
N ILE A 23 -25.07 -14.51 8.44
CA ILE A 23 -26.07 -13.46 8.21
C ILE A 23 -26.62 -12.95 9.53
N LYS A 24 -26.94 -13.86 10.47
CA LYS A 24 -27.41 -13.48 11.81
C LYS A 24 -26.42 -12.59 12.54
N GLY A 25 -25.13 -12.91 12.50
CA GLY A 25 -24.09 -12.09 13.11
C GLY A 25 -23.83 -10.77 12.39
N TYR A 26 -23.96 -10.74 11.05
CA TYR A 26 -23.68 -9.54 10.26
C TYR A 26 -24.79 -8.50 10.31
N LEU A 27 -26.05 -8.93 10.22
CA LEU A 27 -27.21 -8.03 10.28
C LEU A 27 -27.75 -7.85 11.70
N ASN A 28 -27.28 -8.63 12.67
CA ASN A 28 -27.82 -8.70 14.03
C ASN A 28 -29.33 -8.99 14.09
N ILE A 29 -29.83 -9.81 13.15
CA ILE A 29 -31.25 -10.14 12.97
C ILE A 29 -31.41 -11.66 12.94
N GLN A 30 -32.51 -12.19 13.50
CA GLN A 30 -32.88 -13.59 13.31
C GLN A 30 -33.51 -13.80 11.92
N VAL A 31 -32.97 -14.74 11.14
CA VAL A 31 -33.46 -15.09 9.79
C VAL A 31 -34.76 -15.90 9.89
N LEU A 32 -35.83 -15.27 10.37
CA LEU A 32 -37.18 -15.82 10.46
C LEU A 32 -38.14 -15.20 9.43
N ARG A 33 -37.67 -14.19 8.69
CA ARG A 33 -38.41 -13.44 7.68
C ARG A 33 -37.59 -13.30 6.39
N PRO A 34 -38.22 -13.05 5.24
CA PRO A 34 -37.52 -12.57 4.03
C PRO A 34 -36.76 -11.26 4.32
N PHE A 35 -35.64 -11.07 3.64
CA PHE A 35 -34.79 -9.88 3.76
C PHE A 35 -35.39 -8.71 3.00
N ASP A 36 -35.30 -7.50 3.56
CA ASP A 36 -35.69 -6.28 2.86
C ASP A 36 -34.67 -5.92 1.77
N PRO A 37 -35.03 -5.12 0.74
CA PRO A 37 -34.12 -4.76 -0.35
C PRO A 37 -32.76 -4.18 0.11
N ASP A 38 -32.75 -3.39 1.18
CA ASP A 38 -31.54 -2.82 1.77
C ASP A 38 -30.65 -3.87 2.46
N GLU A 39 -31.27 -4.87 3.10
CA GLU A 39 -30.57 -6.00 3.71
C GLU A 39 -29.96 -6.90 2.63
N ILE A 40 -30.69 -7.16 1.55
CA ILE A 40 -30.21 -7.89 0.38
C ILE A 40 -29.00 -7.17 -0.24
N LEU A 41 -29.05 -5.84 -0.35
CA LEU A 41 -27.92 -5.05 -0.86
C LEU A 41 -26.69 -5.15 0.06
N LYS A 42 -26.88 -5.03 1.38
CA LYS A 42 -25.80 -5.20 2.37
C LYS A 42 -25.19 -6.60 2.33
N LEU A 43 -26.02 -7.63 2.22
CA LEU A 43 -25.55 -9.00 2.15
C LEU A 43 -24.86 -9.31 0.82
N ASN A 44 -25.35 -8.80 -0.31
CA ASN A 44 -24.69 -8.94 -1.61
C ASN A 44 -23.29 -8.30 -1.61
N LYS A 45 -23.08 -7.18 -0.89
CA LYS A 45 -21.75 -6.56 -0.74
C LYS A 45 -20.73 -7.47 -0.06
N VAL A 46 -21.17 -8.37 0.82
CA VAL A 46 -20.28 -9.20 1.65
C VAL A 46 -20.20 -10.64 1.17
N LEU A 47 -21.29 -11.20 0.65
CA LEU A 47 -21.38 -12.61 0.27
C LEU A 47 -21.13 -12.85 -1.22
N SER A 48 -21.20 -11.85 -2.10
CA SER A 48 -20.88 -12.06 -3.52
C SER A 48 -19.41 -12.44 -3.71
N GLY A 49 -19.15 -13.53 -4.43
CA GLY A 49 -17.81 -14.10 -4.65
C GLY A 49 -17.36 -15.12 -3.60
N VAL A 50 -18.12 -15.31 -2.51
CA VAL A 50 -17.82 -16.30 -1.46
C VAL A 50 -18.13 -17.72 -1.95
N ARG A 51 -17.21 -18.68 -1.75
CA ARG A 51 -17.49 -20.09 -2.09
C ARG A 51 -18.09 -20.84 -0.90
N VAL A 52 -19.26 -21.40 -1.11
CA VAL A 52 -20.01 -22.19 -0.13
C VAL A 52 -20.13 -23.63 -0.57
N ARG A 53 -20.22 -24.52 0.41
CA ARG A 53 -20.54 -25.92 0.22
C ARG A 53 -22.00 -26.12 0.60
N ALA A 54 -22.83 -26.46 -0.38
CA ALA A 54 -24.22 -26.83 -0.16
C ALA A 54 -24.29 -28.33 0.17
N ASP A 55 -25.04 -28.67 1.22
CA ASP A 55 -25.34 -30.03 1.62
C ASP A 55 -26.85 -30.26 1.58
N ASN A 56 -27.29 -31.22 0.78
CA ASN A 56 -28.71 -31.59 0.65
C ASN A 56 -28.96 -33.03 1.13
N GLY A 57 -28.14 -33.54 2.05
CA GLY A 57 -28.25 -34.88 2.65
C GLY A 57 -27.81 -36.03 1.75
N LYS A 58 -27.91 -35.89 0.41
CA LYS A 58 -27.46 -36.91 -0.58
C LYS A 58 -26.18 -36.52 -1.32
N TYR A 59 -25.92 -35.23 -1.50
CA TYR A 59 -24.75 -34.74 -2.26
C TYR A 59 -24.20 -33.46 -1.65
N LYS A 60 -22.87 -33.32 -1.69
CA LYS A 60 -22.15 -32.12 -1.29
C LYS A 60 -21.51 -31.48 -2.52
N ARG A 61 -21.83 -30.23 -2.83
CA ARG A 61 -21.25 -29.49 -3.95
C ARG A 61 -20.77 -28.11 -3.53
N ASN A 62 -19.68 -27.67 -4.14
CA ASN A 62 -19.13 -26.33 -3.95
C ASN A 62 -19.74 -25.38 -4.99
N HIS A 63 -20.16 -24.22 -4.53
CA HIS A 63 -20.77 -23.16 -5.33
C HIS A 63 -20.13 -21.82 -4.97
N THR A 64 -20.15 -20.87 -5.89
CA THR A 64 -19.78 -19.47 -5.59
C THR A 64 -21.05 -18.64 -5.57
N ILE A 65 -21.27 -17.89 -4.48
CA ILE A 65 -22.43 -17.01 -4.36
C ILE A 65 -22.26 -15.87 -5.37
N ARG A 66 -23.25 -15.67 -6.24
CA ARG A 66 -23.30 -14.53 -7.16
C ARG A 66 -24.22 -13.42 -6.65
N GLY A 67 -25.28 -13.80 -5.95
CA GLY A 67 -26.23 -12.89 -5.32
C GLY A 67 -27.20 -13.66 -4.44
N ILE A 68 -27.99 -12.91 -3.66
CA ILE A 68 -29.01 -13.43 -2.76
C ILE A 68 -30.39 -13.14 -3.34
N THR A 69 -31.24 -14.15 -3.35
CA THR A 69 -32.63 -14.09 -3.83
C THR A 69 -33.58 -13.84 -2.66
N GLU A 70 -34.78 -13.35 -2.96
CA GLU A 70 -35.87 -13.17 -1.98
C GLU A 70 -36.50 -14.50 -1.52
N GLU A 71 -36.31 -15.57 -2.31
CA GLU A 71 -36.83 -16.90 -2.01
C GLU A 71 -36.08 -17.59 -0.87
N THR A 72 -36.83 -18.19 0.05
CA THR A 72 -36.29 -18.99 1.15
C THR A 72 -35.78 -20.34 0.64
N CYS A 73 -34.50 -20.63 0.90
CA CYS A 73 -33.89 -21.91 0.53
C CYS A 73 -33.88 -22.88 1.71
N SER A 74 -34.39 -24.09 1.54
CA SER A 74 -34.34 -25.17 2.54
C SER A 74 -32.96 -25.86 2.64
N LYS A 75 -31.99 -25.45 1.81
CA LYS A 75 -30.66 -26.08 1.72
C LYS A 75 -29.69 -25.49 2.74
N ILE A 76 -28.95 -26.36 3.41
CA ILE A 76 -27.90 -25.94 4.35
C ILE A 76 -26.63 -25.62 3.56
N CYS A 77 -26.23 -24.34 3.57
CA CYS A 77 -25.00 -23.87 2.96
C CYS A 77 -23.97 -23.53 4.05
N LYS A 78 -22.76 -24.09 3.92
CA LYS A 78 -21.62 -23.82 4.79
C LYS A 78 -20.55 -23.04 4.01
N ILE A 79 -19.98 -22.01 4.63
CA ILE A 79 -18.82 -21.30 4.10
C ILE A 79 -17.63 -22.26 4.03
N SER A 80 -16.94 -22.34 2.88
CA SER A 80 -15.84 -23.32 2.76
C SER A 80 -14.60 -22.81 3.51
N PRO A 81 -13.87 -23.68 4.24
CA PRO A 81 -12.66 -23.30 4.98
C PRO A 81 -11.55 -22.79 4.04
N GLY A 82 -10.58 -22.05 4.59
CA GLY A 82 -9.45 -21.49 3.83
C GLY A 82 -9.81 -20.29 2.96
N GLN A 83 -10.93 -19.62 3.25
CA GLN A 83 -11.35 -18.42 2.53
C GLN A 83 -11.11 -17.17 3.36
N LEU A 84 -10.39 -16.23 2.76
CA LEU A 84 -10.27 -14.88 3.26
C LEU A 84 -11.59 -14.15 2.98
N TYR A 85 -12.37 -13.89 4.01
CA TYR A 85 -13.53 -13.03 3.90
C TYR A 85 -13.11 -11.60 4.24
N PRO A 86 -13.33 -10.61 3.36
CA PRO A 86 -13.21 -9.21 3.72
C PRO A 86 -14.42 -8.83 4.58
N LYS A 87 -14.52 -9.38 5.80
CA LYS A 87 -15.32 -8.70 6.82
C LYS A 87 -14.69 -7.32 6.97
N LEU A 88 -15.42 -6.26 6.65
CA LEU A 88 -15.18 -5.00 7.34
C LEU A 88 -15.38 -5.36 8.81
N LEU A 89 -14.28 -5.40 9.57
CA LEU A 89 -14.34 -5.42 11.03
C LEU A 89 -15.29 -4.28 11.41
N ASN A 90 -16.43 -4.58 12.04
CA ASN A 90 -17.29 -3.55 12.62
C ASN A 90 -16.41 -2.66 13.48
N LYS A 91 -16.59 -1.33 13.52
CA LYS A 91 -15.66 -0.39 14.20
C LYS A 91 -15.24 -0.77 15.63
N GLU A 92 -15.94 -1.68 16.30
CA GLU A 92 -15.64 -2.25 17.63
C GLU A 92 -14.80 -3.56 17.62
N GLU A 93 -14.81 -4.36 16.56
CA GLU A 93 -13.94 -5.55 16.40
C GLU A 93 -12.44 -5.30 16.05
N PRO A 94 -12.01 -4.18 15.41
CA PRO A 94 -10.61 -3.98 15.02
C PRO A 94 -9.70 -3.64 16.20
N SER A 95 -10.18 -3.55 17.45
CA SER A 95 -9.31 -3.48 18.63
C SER A 95 -8.82 -4.86 19.06
N VAL A 96 -9.63 -5.92 18.88
CA VAL A 96 -9.31 -7.27 19.36
C VAL A 96 -8.26 -7.95 18.47
N LEU A 97 -8.28 -7.71 17.15
CA LEU A 97 -7.40 -8.39 16.21
C LEU A 97 -5.93 -7.92 16.28
N PRO A 98 -5.62 -6.61 16.36
CA PRO A 98 -4.26 -6.14 16.56
C PRO A 98 -3.66 -6.67 17.85
N ASP A 99 -4.41 -6.67 18.96
CA ASP A 99 -3.91 -7.16 20.25
C ASP A 99 -3.65 -8.68 20.23
N ALA A 100 -4.48 -9.45 19.52
CA ALA A 100 -4.31 -10.90 19.39
C ALA A 100 -3.20 -11.32 18.41
N THR A 101 -2.74 -10.42 17.54
CA THR A 101 -1.76 -10.72 16.47
C THR A 101 -0.47 -9.91 16.59
N CYS A 102 -0.44 -8.96 17.53
CA CYS A 102 0.73 -8.17 17.86
C CYS A 102 1.81 -9.07 18.45
N MET A 103 3.00 -9.00 17.87
CA MET A 103 4.18 -9.72 18.31
C MET A 103 5.39 -8.80 18.22
N THR A 104 6.35 -8.99 19.11
CA THR A 104 7.68 -8.37 19.00
C THR A 104 8.45 -8.94 17.81
N GLY A 105 9.55 -8.27 17.44
CA GLY A 105 10.40 -8.71 16.32
C GLY A 105 11.00 -10.08 16.59
N LYS A 106 11.45 -10.29 17.84
CA LYS A 106 12.03 -11.56 18.29
C LYS A 106 11.01 -12.69 18.34
N GLU A 107 9.81 -12.47 18.91
CA GLU A 107 8.77 -13.51 18.91
C GLU A 107 8.37 -13.89 17.48
N ARG A 108 8.25 -12.90 16.59
CA ARG A 108 7.96 -13.17 15.17
C ARG A 108 9.06 -14.00 14.52
N MET A 109 10.34 -13.69 14.79
CA MET A 109 11.49 -14.44 14.28
C MET A 109 11.47 -15.89 14.78
N LEU A 110 11.21 -16.10 16.07
CA LEU A 110 11.11 -17.43 16.67
C LEU A 110 9.95 -18.23 16.06
N ASN A 111 8.79 -17.61 15.87
CA ASN A 111 7.65 -18.27 15.21
C ASN A 111 7.97 -18.67 13.76
N VAL A 112 8.70 -17.84 13.01
CA VAL A 112 9.14 -18.18 11.64
C VAL A 112 10.10 -19.36 11.67
N GLN A 113 11.04 -19.40 12.63
CA GLN A 113 11.95 -20.54 12.83
C GLN A 113 11.19 -21.80 13.24
N GLU A 114 10.20 -21.69 14.11
CA GLU A 114 9.39 -22.83 14.57
C GLU A 114 8.54 -23.41 13.44
N VAL A 115 7.78 -22.58 12.71
CA VAL A 115 7.00 -23.03 11.54
C VAL A 115 7.90 -23.68 10.50
N ARG A 116 9.10 -23.13 10.31
CA ARG A 116 10.11 -23.69 9.42
C ARG A 116 10.55 -25.10 9.85
N LEU A 117 10.75 -25.31 11.15
CA LEU A 117 11.16 -26.62 11.71
C LEU A 117 9.99 -27.62 11.77
N ASN A 118 8.75 -27.16 11.98
CA ASN A 118 7.60 -28.01 12.28
C ASN A 118 6.71 -28.33 11.06
N GLU A 119 6.37 -27.34 10.21
CA GLU A 119 5.40 -27.51 9.11
C GLU A 119 6.07 -27.65 7.73
N LEU A 120 7.26 -27.08 7.59
CA LEU A 120 8.04 -27.04 6.35
C LEU A 120 9.33 -27.86 6.48
N TYR A 121 9.21 -29.13 6.85
CA TYR A 121 10.28 -30.13 6.66
C TYR A 121 10.60 -30.28 5.15
N ILE A 122 11.25 -29.26 4.61
CA ILE A 122 11.61 -29.07 3.20
C ILE A 122 12.73 -30.04 2.83
N GLY A 123 13.61 -30.35 3.79
CA GLY A 123 14.67 -31.35 3.62
C GLY A 123 14.21 -32.81 3.57
N SER A 124 12.92 -33.10 3.79
CA SER A 124 12.36 -34.46 3.63
C SER A 124 11.27 -34.54 2.57
N LYS A 125 10.96 -33.42 1.88
CA LYS A 125 10.01 -33.43 0.77
C LYS A 125 10.72 -34.02 -0.46
N PRO A 126 10.25 -35.17 -1.01
CA PRO A 126 10.89 -35.87 -2.13
C PRO A 126 11.10 -34.99 -3.37
N THR A 127 10.31 -33.92 -3.49
CA THR A 127 10.41 -32.95 -4.56
C THR A 127 11.73 -32.17 -4.53
N PHE A 128 12.21 -31.72 -3.36
CA PHE A 128 13.44 -30.91 -3.31
C PHE A 128 14.68 -31.74 -3.64
N ASP A 129 14.75 -32.98 -3.14
CA ASP A 129 15.82 -33.92 -3.45
C ASP A 129 15.90 -34.22 -4.95
N LYS A 130 14.74 -34.37 -5.61
CA LYS A 130 14.67 -34.57 -7.06
C LYS A 130 15.25 -33.40 -7.87
N PHE A 131 15.16 -32.18 -7.34
CA PHE A 131 15.71 -30.97 -7.97
C PHE A 131 17.07 -30.56 -7.42
N GLY A 132 17.66 -31.32 -6.47
CA GLY A 132 18.94 -30.99 -5.83
C GLY A 132 18.91 -29.68 -5.04
N VAL A 133 17.74 -29.25 -4.58
CA VAL A 133 17.57 -27.98 -3.86
C VAL A 133 17.79 -28.20 -2.38
N VAL A 134 18.77 -27.49 -1.82
CA VAL A 134 19.06 -27.47 -0.38
C VAL A 134 18.62 -26.13 0.17
N VAL A 135 17.88 -26.14 1.27
CA VAL A 135 17.44 -24.91 1.92
C VAL A 135 17.98 -24.86 3.34
N GLY A 136 18.58 -23.73 3.72
CA GLY A 136 19.18 -23.52 5.04
C GLY A 136 18.17 -23.64 6.19
N ASP A 137 18.68 -23.98 7.36
CA ASP A 137 17.95 -24.18 8.61
C ASP A 137 17.85 -22.91 9.47
N LYS A 138 18.73 -21.93 9.22
CA LYS A 138 18.82 -20.68 9.97
C LYS A 138 18.27 -19.50 9.17
N VAL A 139 17.75 -18.52 9.90
CA VAL A 139 17.45 -17.20 9.36
C VAL A 139 18.76 -16.56 8.92
N ARG A 140 18.73 -15.84 7.79
CA ARG A 140 19.92 -15.16 7.26
C ARG A 140 20.29 -13.98 8.15
N GLU A 141 21.52 -13.99 8.66
CA GLU A 141 22.13 -12.82 9.28
C GLU A 141 22.58 -11.85 8.19
N VAL A 142 22.31 -10.56 8.39
CA VAL A 142 22.67 -9.49 7.46
C VAL A 142 23.25 -8.32 8.22
N THR A 143 24.26 -7.69 7.66
CA THR A 143 24.82 -6.46 8.22
C THR A 143 23.92 -5.28 7.88
N ALA A 144 23.62 -4.45 8.87
CA ALA A 144 22.88 -3.20 8.70
C ALA A 144 23.74 -2.01 9.13
N ARG A 145 23.44 -0.84 8.57
CA ARG A 145 24.02 0.44 8.97
C ARG A 145 22.94 1.32 9.58
N ILE A 146 23.33 2.28 10.43
CA ILE A 146 22.38 3.24 11.02
C ILE A 146 22.70 4.62 10.42
N LEU A 147 21.75 5.18 9.69
CA LEU A 147 21.84 6.54 9.19
C LEU A 147 21.78 7.55 10.36
N PRO A 148 22.55 8.63 10.31
CA PRO A 148 22.45 9.70 11.30
C PRO A 148 21.06 10.36 11.22
N LEU A 149 20.54 10.77 12.37
CA LEU A 149 19.32 11.57 12.42
C LEU A 149 19.57 12.95 11.78
N PRO A 150 18.66 13.44 10.93
CA PRO A 150 18.77 14.78 10.40
C PRO A 150 18.48 15.81 11.50
N ASP A 151 19.31 16.85 11.57
CA ASP A 151 19.10 17.98 12.47
C ASP A 151 17.87 18.80 12.02
N MET A 152 16.97 19.17 12.93
CA MET A 152 15.74 19.94 12.62
C MET A 152 15.91 21.43 12.94
N GLY A 153 15.60 22.31 11.99
CA GLY A 153 15.92 23.76 12.00
C GLY A 153 15.04 24.68 12.85
N GLY A 154 14.33 24.16 13.86
CA GLY A 154 13.54 24.97 14.79
C GLY A 154 12.24 25.59 14.23
N ARG A 155 11.89 25.35 12.97
CA ARG A 155 10.52 25.48 12.42
C ARG A 155 10.00 24.07 12.12
N ASN A 156 8.83 23.72 12.64
CA ASN A 156 8.23 22.39 12.39
C ASN A 156 8.25 22.10 10.88
N SER A 157 8.79 20.93 10.51
CA SER A 157 8.97 20.45 9.13
C SER A 157 10.19 20.93 8.33
N TYR A 158 11.10 21.74 8.88
CA TYR A 158 12.32 22.15 8.17
C TYR A 158 13.59 21.52 8.76
N LEU A 159 14.52 21.05 7.90
CA LEU A 159 15.83 20.50 8.31
C LEU A 159 16.88 21.61 8.47
N CYS A 160 17.74 21.52 9.48
CA CYS A 160 18.86 22.45 9.70
C CYS A 160 19.82 22.50 8.52
N LYS A 161 20.04 21.36 7.87
CA LYS A 161 20.79 21.23 6.63
C LYS A 161 19.82 20.94 5.50
N GLU A 162 20.06 21.54 4.35
CA GLU A 162 19.31 21.24 3.13
C GLU A 162 19.34 19.73 2.86
N ILE A 163 18.22 19.16 2.40
CA ILE A 163 18.19 17.77 1.96
C ILE A 163 19.21 17.66 0.82
N TYR A 164 20.09 16.66 0.85
CA TYR A 164 21.14 16.51 -0.15
C TYR A 164 20.58 16.65 -1.57
N GLY A 165 21.08 17.63 -2.33
CA GLY A 165 20.65 17.88 -3.70
C GLY A 165 19.37 18.72 -3.87
N LEU A 166 18.68 19.12 -2.80
CA LEU A 166 17.54 20.04 -2.83
C LEU A 166 17.95 21.42 -2.28
N ASN A 167 18.64 22.20 -3.10
CA ASN A 167 18.96 23.61 -2.82
C ASN A 167 18.92 24.47 -4.08
N GLU A 168 18.95 25.79 -3.93
CA GLU A 168 18.84 26.75 -5.06
C GLU A 168 19.93 26.54 -6.13
N SER A 169 21.03 25.85 -5.79
CA SER A 169 22.16 25.56 -6.68
C SER A 169 22.28 24.09 -7.10
N SER A 170 21.38 23.19 -6.67
CA SER A 170 21.53 21.75 -6.81
C SER A 170 20.74 21.14 -7.97
N THR A 171 21.05 19.87 -8.26
CA THR A 171 20.52 19.11 -9.40
C THR A 171 19.10 18.56 -9.20
N VAL A 172 18.63 18.36 -7.96
CA VAL A 172 17.26 17.89 -7.68
C VAL A 172 16.40 19.08 -7.29
N THR A 173 15.57 19.54 -8.21
CA THR A 173 14.79 20.78 -8.02
C THR A 173 13.40 20.53 -7.42
N MET A 174 12.90 19.30 -7.49
CA MET A 174 11.54 18.97 -7.07
C MET A 174 11.42 17.48 -6.73
N VAL A 175 10.73 17.16 -5.64
CA VAL A 175 10.37 15.79 -5.28
C VAL A 175 8.88 15.57 -5.46
N ILE A 176 8.54 14.53 -6.22
CA ILE A 176 7.16 14.15 -6.52
C ILE A 176 6.82 12.84 -5.80
N GLY A 177 5.67 12.79 -5.15
CA GLY A 177 5.07 11.59 -4.58
C GLY A 177 3.83 11.21 -5.36
N ALA A 178 3.68 9.94 -5.70
CA ALA A 178 2.52 9.47 -6.46
C ALA A 178 1.91 8.20 -5.87
N TYR A 179 0.58 8.18 -5.77
CA TYR A 179 -0.22 7.09 -5.25
C TYR A 179 -1.54 6.95 -6.01
N VAL A 180 -2.07 5.73 -6.09
CA VAL A 180 -3.38 5.44 -6.67
C VAL A 180 -4.24 4.73 -5.64
N THR A 181 -5.47 5.22 -5.47
CA THR A 181 -6.46 4.58 -4.62
C THR A 181 -7.61 4.02 -5.43
N HIS A 182 -7.95 2.77 -5.16
CA HIS A 182 -9.07 2.08 -5.79
C HIS A 182 -10.33 2.19 -4.93
N PRO A 183 -11.52 2.06 -5.55
CA PRO A 183 -12.74 1.85 -4.78
C PRO A 183 -12.67 0.58 -3.93
N LYS A 184 -13.58 0.47 -2.96
CA LYS A 184 -13.70 -0.72 -2.10
C LYS A 184 -13.98 -1.94 -2.96
N ASN A 185 -13.51 -3.13 -2.55
CA ASN A 185 -13.56 -4.36 -3.35
C ASN A 185 -14.94 -4.74 -3.95
N TRP A 186 -16.04 -4.30 -3.34
CA TRP A 186 -17.40 -4.54 -3.85
C TRP A 186 -17.83 -3.53 -4.92
N ASP A 187 -17.21 -2.36 -4.96
CA ASP A 187 -17.47 -1.32 -5.94
C ASP A 187 -16.47 -1.43 -7.09
N LYS A 188 -16.93 -2.04 -8.18
CA LYS A 188 -16.15 -2.22 -9.42
C LYS A 188 -16.35 -1.09 -10.42
N SER A 189 -17.24 -0.14 -10.10
CA SER A 189 -17.73 0.86 -11.04
C SER A 189 -17.13 2.24 -10.79
N SER A 190 -16.84 2.56 -9.54
CA SER A 190 -16.27 3.86 -9.20
C SER A 190 -14.86 4.01 -9.74
N PRO A 191 -14.49 5.22 -10.18
CA PRO A 191 -13.17 5.49 -10.72
C PRO A 191 -12.09 5.25 -9.66
N SER A 192 -10.90 4.85 -10.12
CA SER A 192 -9.70 4.95 -9.28
C SER A 192 -9.27 6.42 -9.25
N ILE A 193 -8.60 6.86 -8.19
CA ILE A 193 -8.11 8.23 -8.06
C ILE A 193 -6.60 8.16 -7.91
N ALA A 194 -5.88 8.67 -8.89
CA ALA A 194 -4.46 8.95 -8.76
C ALA A 194 -4.26 10.30 -8.08
N ALA A 195 -3.27 10.38 -7.20
CA ALA A 195 -2.82 11.63 -6.62
C ALA A 195 -1.33 11.80 -6.85
N VAL A 196 -0.95 12.97 -7.34
CA VAL A 196 0.44 13.37 -7.57
C VAL A 196 0.71 14.60 -6.73
N VAL A 197 1.71 14.53 -5.88
CA VAL A 197 2.05 15.58 -4.92
C VAL A 197 3.48 16.03 -5.16
N ALA A 198 3.69 17.31 -5.41
CA ALA A 198 5.00 17.87 -5.73
C ALA A 198 5.44 18.90 -4.70
N SER A 199 6.72 18.90 -4.35
CA SER A 199 7.32 19.91 -3.47
C SER A 199 7.39 21.27 -4.19
N MET A 200 7.11 22.35 -3.45
CA MET A 200 7.06 23.72 -3.96
C MET A 200 8.22 24.60 -3.48
N ASP A 201 9.10 24.02 -2.66
CA ASP A 201 10.25 24.67 -2.05
C ASP A 201 11.40 23.67 -1.94
N CYS A 202 12.64 24.18 -1.88
CA CYS A 202 13.85 23.37 -1.72
C CYS A 202 13.86 22.59 -0.38
N GLY A 203 13.22 23.11 0.66
CA GLY A 203 13.09 22.40 1.94
C GLY A 203 12.15 21.20 1.88
N ALA A 204 11.43 20.99 0.77
CA ALA A 204 10.40 19.97 0.63
C ALA A 204 9.39 20.02 1.80
N THR A 205 8.97 21.24 2.18
CA THR A 205 8.07 21.51 3.31
C THR A 205 6.66 21.91 2.87
N LYS A 206 6.54 22.49 1.68
CA LYS A 206 5.29 22.90 1.04
C LYS A 206 5.06 22.02 -0.17
N TYR A 207 3.82 21.59 -0.33
CA TYR A 207 3.44 20.72 -1.43
C TYR A 207 2.13 21.16 -2.08
N LYS A 208 1.99 20.89 -3.38
CA LYS A 208 0.70 20.93 -4.09
C LYS A 208 0.32 19.51 -4.51
N ALA A 209 -0.99 19.24 -4.52
CA ALA A 209 -1.54 17.96 -4.93
C ALA A 209 -2.44 18.11 -6.14
N LEU A 210 -2.34 17.15 -7.05
CA LEU A 210 -3.16 17.01 -8.24
C LEU A 210 -3.92 15.69 -8.15
N LEU A 211 -5.25 15.76 -8.29
CA LEU A 211 -6.13 14.61 -8.24
C LEU A 211 -6.57 14.24 -9.65
N CYS A 212 -6.22 13.03 -10.07
CA CYS A 212 -6.45 12.53 -11.42
C CYS A 212 -7.37 11.30 -11.34
N PRO A 213 -8.69 11.46 -11.44
CA PRO A 213 -9.60 10.33 -11.56
C PRO A 213 -9.35 9.60 -12.89
N GLN A 214 -9.37 8.27 -12.80
CA GLN A 214 -9.05 7.36 -13.89
C GLN A 214 -9.97 6.12 -13.86
N PRO A 215 -10.01 5.29 -14.92
CA PRO A 215 -10.91 4.15 -14.97
C PRO A 215 -10.75 3.20 -13.76
N PRO A 216 -11.84 2.51 -13.35
CA PRO A 216 -11.80 1.57 -12.22
C PRO A 216 -10.71 0.51 -12.39
N GLY A 217 -9.94 0.23 -11.33
CA GLY A 217 -8.87 -0.77 -11.34
C GLY A 217 -7.63 -0.41 -12.17
N THR A 218 -7.47 0.84 -12.58
CA THR A 218 -6.25 1.30 -13.27
C THR A 218 -5.18 1.59 -12.23
N GLU A 219 -4.05 0.87 -12.26
CA GLU A 219 -2.92 1.02 -11.30
C GLU A 219 -1.95 2.15 -11.68
N PHE A 220 -1.77 2.39 -12.98
CA PHE A 220 -0.82 3.36 -13.51
C PHE A 220 -1.48 4.70 -13.78
N ILE A 221 -0.76 5.79 -13.55
CA ILE A 221 -1.31 7.13 -13.74
C ILE A 221 -1.37 7.43 -15.24
N THR A 222 -2.59 7.48 -15.80
CA THR A 222 -2.78 7.67 -17.25
C THR A 222 -2.72 9.13 -17.68
N ASP A 223 -2.96 10.07 -16.76
CA ASP A 223 -3.14 11.50 -17.07
C ASP A 223 -2.14 12.39 -16.34
N LEU A 224 -0.88 11.93 -16.24
CA LEU A 224 0.19 12.69 -15.59
C LEU A 224 0.52 14.01 -16.33
N PHE A 225 0.14 14.10 -17.62
CA PHE A 225 0.56 15.13 -18.57
C PHE A 225 -0.38 16.36 -18.66
N THR A 226 -1.68 16.25 -18.36
CA THR A 226 -2.61 17.38 -18.56
C THR A 226 -2.53 18.45 -17.48
N THR A 227 -1.84 18.17 -16.37
CA THR A 227 -1.99 18.93 -15.12
C THR A 227 -0.71 19.67 -14.68
N THR A 228 0.40 19.53 -15.41
CA THR A 228 1.73 20.07 -15.04
C THR A 228 2.21 21.24 -15.91
N LYS A 229 1.30 22.08 -16.40
CA LYS A 229 1.72 23.33 -17.07
C LYS A 229 2.34 24.28 -16.06
N GLY A 230 3.68 24.35 -16.03
CA GLY A 230 4.42 25.51 -15.51
C GLY A 230 5.56 25.23 -14.53
N GLU A 231 5.83 23.99 -14.14
CA GLU A 231 6.89 23.70 -13.16
C GLU A 231 7.86 22.62 -13.65
N GLN A 232 9.12 22.76 -13.25
CA GLN A 232 10.27 21.97 -13.71
C GLN A 232 10.53 20.79 -12.76
N PRO A 233 10.12 19.54 -13.09
CA PRO A 233 10.29 18.39 -12.21
C PRO A 233 11.72 17.84 -12.23
N GLY A 234 12.25 17.39 -11.07
CA GLY A 234 13.61 16.81 -10.94
C GLY A 234 13.69 15.43 -10.26
N GLY A 235 12.60 14.92 -9.67
CA GLY A 235 12.60 13.61 -8.99
C GLY A 235 11.21 13.03 -8.77
N LEU A 236 11.06 11.71 -8.98
CA LEU A 236 9.82 10.96 -8.81
C LEU A 236 9.99 9.83 -7.77
N ILE A 237 9.13 9.81 -6.76
CA ILE A 237 9.00 8.73 -5.80
C ILE A 237 7.58 8.15 -5.86
N ARG A 238 7.48 6.84 -6.11
CA ARG A 238 6.21 6.14 -6.35
C ARG A 238 5.96 5.06 -5.31
N ASP A 239 4.77 4.94 -4.73
CA ASP A 239 4.40 3.80 -3.86
C ASP A 239 3.51 2.79 -4.57
N GLY A 240 3.65 1.52 -4.15
CA GLY A 240 2.66 0.48 -4.41
C GLY A 240 2.83 -0.32 -5.69
N VAL A 241 3.96 -0.18 -6.40
CA VAL A 241 4.20 -0.87 -7.68
C VAL A 241 4.91 -2.21 -7.44
N ALA A 242 4.40 -3.29 -8.02
CA ALA A 242 5.00 -4.62 -7.93
C ALA A 242 6.23 -4.77 -8.86
N ASP A 243 7.15 -5.68 -8.53
CA ASP A 243 8.39 -5.88 -9.31
C ASP A 243 8.13 -6.23 -10.78
N SER A 244 7.07 -7.01 -11.07
CA SER A 244 6.65 -7.36 -12.43
C SER A 244 6.19 -6.16 -13.26
N GLU A 245 5.92 -5.04 -12.62
CA GLU A 245 5.31 -3.85 -13.21
C GLU A 245 6.30 -2.70 -13.41
N PHE A 246 7.55 -2.85 -12.96
CA PHE A 246 8.57 -1.80 -13.07
C PHE A 246 8.82 -1.31 -14.49
N LYS A 247 8.91 -2.23 -15.46
CA LYS A 247 9.08 -1.86 -16.87
C LYS A 247 7.93 -0.99 -17.36
N LYS A 248 6.70 -1.39 -17.04
CA LYS A 248 5.50 -0.65 -17.44
C LYS A 248 5.48 0.73 -16.79
N LEU A 249 5.89 0.86 -15.54
CA LEU A 249 6.02 2.14 -14.85
C LEU A 249 6.98 3.09 -15.58
N LEU A 250 8.16 2.60 -15.99
CA LEU A 250 9.12 3.39 -16.75
C LEU A 250 8.56 3.81 -18.12
N ASP A 251 8.00 2.85 -18.86
CA ASP A 251 7.45 3.06 -20.20
C ASP A 251 6.22 4.00 -20.20
N THR A 252 5.49 4.10 -19.09
CA THR A 252 4.30 4.95 -18.98
C THR A 252 4.53 6.21 -18.17
N GLU A 253 4.80 6.11 -16.86
CA GLU A 253 4.81 7.27 -15.96
C GLU A 253 6.06 8.12 -16.17
N VAL A 254 7.26 7.52 -16.16
CA VAL A 254 8.51 8.26 -16.38
C VAL A 254 8.56 8.87 -17.78
N ALA A 255 8.16 8.10 -18.80
CA ALA A 255 8.02 8.63 -20.16
C ALA A 255 7.02 9.79 -20.26
N SER A 256 5.94 9.78 -19.46
CA SER A 256 4.97 10.87 -19.44
C SER A 256 5.52 12.13 -18.77
N ILE A 257 6.37 12.00 -17.75
CA ILE A 257 7.08 13.14 -17.15
C ILE A 257 8.00 13.78 -18.20
N TYR A 258 8.78 12.97 -18.92
CA TYR A 258 9.62 13.47 -20.00
C TYR A 258 8.82 14.22 -21.06
N LYS A 259 7.70 13.64 -21.51
CA LYS A 259 6.79 14.31 -22.45
C LYS A 259 6.27 15.64 -21.90
N ALA A 260 5.91 15.70 -20.62
CA ALA A 260 5.44 16.93 -19.97
C ALA A 260 6.52 18.01 -19.90
N CYS A 261 7.78 17.61 -19.72
CA CYS A 261 8.90 18.55 -19.75
C CYS A 261 9.10 19.12 -21.15
N CYS A 262 9.14 18.25 -22.17
CA CYS A 262 9.26 18.68 -23.57
C CYS A 262 8.09 19.57 -24.03
N SER A 263 6.89 19.41 -23.48
CA SER A 263 5.74 20.24 -23.84
C SER A 263 5.78 21.66 -23.25
N LEU A 264 6.62 21.89 -22.24
CA LEU A 264 6.90 23.23 -21.71
C LEU A 264 7.94 23.95 -22.55
N ASP A 265 9.03 23.26 -22.90
CA ASP A 265 10.11 23.74 -23.75
C ASP A 265 10.80 22.52 -24.38
N ASP A 266 10.99 22.54 -25.70
CA ASP A 266 11.63 21.46 -26.47
C ASP A 266 13.07 21.19 -26.00
N ASN A 267 13.74 22.18 -25.38
CA ASN A 267 15.09 22.04 -24.85
C ASN A 267 15.13 21.65 -23.36
N TYR A 268 13.97 21.50 -22.72
CA TYR A 268 13.88 21.19 -21.31
C TYR A 268 13.89 19.67 -21.06
N HIS A 269 15.08 19.16 -20.77
CA HIS A 269 15.34 17.76 -20.43
C HIS A 269 15.88 17.64 -19.00
N PRO A 270 15.01 17.61 -17.98
CA PRO A 270 15.46 17.45 -16.61
C PRO A 270 16.03 16.05 -16.38
N LYS A 271 17.02 15.97 -15.49
CA LYS A 271 17.48 14.71 -14.93
C LYS A 271 16.41 14.17 -13.99
N ILE A 272 16.00 12.91 -14.19
CA ILE A 272 14.98 12.27 -13.36
C ILE A 272 15.62 11.14 -12.55
N THR A 273 15.26 11.07 -11.27
CA THR A 273 15.46 9.87 -10.46
C THR A 273 14.11 9.28 -10.09
N CYS A 274 13.91 7.99 -10.37
CA CYS A 274 12.69 7.25 -10.06
C CYS A 274 12.96 6.19 -8.98
N VAL A 275 12.32 6.36 -7.83
CA VAL A 275 12.40 5.41 -6.71
C VAL A 275 11.01 4.85 -6.41
N VAL A 276 10.88 3.52 -6.39
CA VAL A 276 9.67 2.84 -5.94
C VAL A 276 9.80 2.46 -4.48
N VAL A 277 8.86 2.90 -3.66
CA VAL A 277 8.68 2.47 -2.29
C VAL A 277 7.71 1.31 -2.26
N GLN A 278 8.06 0.23 -1.57
CA GLN A 278 7.18 -0.90 -1.34
C GLN A 278 7.01 -1.09 0.17
N LYS A 279 5.84 -0.70 0.69
CA LYS A 279 5.46 -0.96 2.09
C LYS A 279 4.88 -2.36 2.31
N ARG A 280 4.38 -3.00 1.25
CA ARG A 280 3.63 -4.27 1.32
C ARG A 280 4.45 -5.46 0.77
N HIS A 281 5.52 -5.84 1.46
CA HIS A 281 6.31 -7.06 1.18
C HIS A 281 6.35 -8.03 2.37
N HIS A 282 6.95 -9.20 2.17
CA HIS A 282 7.07 -10.27 3.18
C HIS A 282 8.42 -10.29 3.91
N THR A 283 9.44 -9.59 3.42
CA THR A 283 10.73 -9.46 4.13
C THR A 283 10.54 -8.86 5.52
N ARG A 284 11.17 -9.46 6.53
CA ARG A 284 11.15 -9.05 7.93
C ARG A 284 12.56 -9.04 8.47
N PHE A 285 12.83 -8.08 9.34
CA PHE A 285 14.11 -7.92 10.01
C PHE A 285 13.85 -7.91 11.52
N SER A 286 14.78 -8.47 12.27
CA SER A 286 14.80 -8.43 13.73
C SER A 286 16.23 -8.09 14.13
N SER A 287 16.39 -7.14 15.05
CA SER A 287 17.71 -6.82 15.58
C SER A 287 18.22 -7.97 16.47
N LEU A 288 19.50 -8.31 16.34
CA LEU A 288 20.18 -9.23 17.26
C LEU A 288 20.73 -8.51 18.49
N ASP A 289 20.87 -7.18 18.42
CA ASP A 289 21.45 -6.33 19.47
C ASP A 289 20.44 -5.93 20.55
N THR A 290 19.16 -6.21 20.34
CA THR A 290 18.07 -5.83 21.24
C THR A 290 17.32 -7.06 21.74
N GLU A 291 16.93 -7.07 23.02
CA GLU A 291 16.23 -8.21 23.63
C GLU A 291 14.88 -8.54 22.98
N ASP A 292 14.16 -7.54 22.47
CA ASP A 292 12.83 -7.63 21.83
C ASP A 292 12.89 -7.71 20.30
N GLY A 293 14.09 -7.66 19.72
CA GLY A 293 14.30 -7.64 18.28
C GLY A 293 13.96 -6.32 17.60
N LYS A 294 13.81 -5.22 18.36
CA LYS A 294 13.45 -3.91 17.84
C LYS A 294 14.57 -3.29 17.00
N LEU A 295 14.19 -2.79 15.83
CA LEU A 295 15.11 -2.11 14.91
C LEU A 295 15.24 -0.65 15.31
N GLN A 296 16.46 -0.11 15.22
CA GLN A 296 16.72 1.30 15.46
C GLN A 296 16.23 2.15 14.28
N LEU A 297 15.82 3.38 14.56
CA LEU A 297 15.54 4.36 13.51
C LEU A 297 16.80 4.62 12.68
N GLY A 298 16.64 4.73 11.36
CA GLY A 298 17.74 4.89 10.43
C GLY A 298 18.44 3.59 10.07
N THR A 299 18.00 2.43 10.58
CA THR A 299 18.54 1.12 10.15
C THR A 299 18.33 0.95 8.65
N VAL A 300 19.42 0.74 7.91
CA VAL A 300 19.44 0.45 6.47
C VAL A 300 20.09 -0.90 6.21
N VAL A 301 19.45 -1.69 5.35
CA VAL A 301 19.99 -2.94 4.79
C VAL A 301 20.04 -2.79 3.28
N GLU A 302 21.24 -2.87 2.71
CA GLU A 302 21.48 -2.70 1.27
C GLU A 302 22.25 -3.87 0.63
N ASN A 303 22.60 -4.90 1.43
CA ASN A 303 23.39 -6.06 1.02
C ASN A 303 22.67 -7.37 1.34
N ASP A 304 23.18 -8.48 0.78
CA ASP A 304 22.75 -9.89 0.97
C ASP A 304 21.32 -10.23 0.51
N VAL A 305 20.31 -9.57 1.07
CA VAL A 305 18.88 -9.84 0.84
C VAL A 305 18.27 -8.93 -0.23
N CYS A 306 19.04 -7.93 -0.66
CA CYS A 306 18.69 -7.02 -1.76
C CYS A 306 18.80 -7.71 -3.12
N HIS A 307 18.23 -7.07 -4.14
CA HIS A 307 18.20 -7.60 -5.50
C HIS A 307 19.59 -7.58 -6.15
N SER A 308 20.02 -8.72 -6.69
CA SER A 308 21.36 -8.90 -7.26
C SER A 308 21.75 -7.96 -8.42
N ARG A 309 20.77 -7.37 -9.12
CA ARG A 309 20.99 -6.54 -10.32
C ARG A 309 20.36 -5.16 -10.28
N MET A 310 19.48 -4.90 -9.32
CA MET A 310 18.73 -3.65 -9.26
C MET A 310 19.10 -2.99 -7.94
N PRO A 311 19.49 -1.71 -7.92
CA PRO A 311 19.81 -1.03 -6.67
C PRO A 311 18.56 -0.91 -5.82
N ASP A 312 18.52 -1.62 -4.70
CA ASP A 312 17.46 -1.50 -3.71
C ASP A 312 18.02 -1.55 -2.29
N PHE A 313 17.28 -0.95 -1.36
CA PHE A 313 17.61 -0.95 0.05
C PHE A 313 16.35 -0.98 0.90
N TYR A 314 16.48 -1.49 2.11
CA TYR A 314 15.44 -1.48 3.13
C TYR A 314 15.76 -0.42 4.17
N LEU A 315 14.79 0.42 4.53
CA LEU A 315 14.98 1.52 5.47
C LEU A 315 13.95 1.48 6.62
N CYS A 316 14.46 1.63 7.85
CA CYS A 316 13.68 1.78 9.07
C CYS A 316 13.47 3.27 9.38
N SER A 317 12.44 3.84 8.80
CA SER A 317 12.15 5.28 8.93
C SER A 317 11.18 5.63 10.05
N ALA A 318 10.49 4.66 10.66
CA ALA A 318 9.58 4.91 11.77
C ALA A 318 9.66 3.84 12.86
N ASN A 319 9.45 4.27 14.10
CA ASN A 319 9.27 3.36 15.23
C ASN A 319 7.88 2.72 15.16
N ALA A 320 7.81 1.42 15.45
CA ALA A 320 6.54 0.76 15.73
C ALA A 320 6.11 1.08 17.17
N THR A 321 4.94 1.70 17.32
CA THR A 321 4.29 1.88 18.64
C THR A 321 3.71 0.56 19.16
N GLN A 322 3.27 -0.31 18.24
CA GLN A 322 2.72 -1.63 18.53
C GLN A 322 3.31 -2.65 17.55
N GLY A 323 3.68 -3.84 18.05
CA GLY A 323 4.34 -4.89 17.28
C GLY A 323 5.81 -4.58 17.00
N TYR A 324 6.27 -4.86 15.77
CA TYR A 324 7.64 -4.57 15.34
C TYR A 324 7.66 -3.67 14.10
N ALA A 325 8.74 -2.90 13.96
CA ALA A 325 8.94 -2.00 12.83
C ALA A 325 9.21 -2.80 11.55
N LYS A 326 8.44 -2.49 10.49
CA LYS A 326 8.68 -3.04 9.16
C LYS A 326 9.50 -2.03 8.36
N LEU A 327 10.66 -2.46 7.87
CA LEU A 327 11.46 -1.66 6.93
C LEU A 327 10.74 -1.61 5.60
N ASN A 328 10.63 -0.43 5.01
CA ASN A 328 10.14 -0.30 3.65
C ASN A 328 11.28 -0.55 2.66
N ARG A 329 10.97 -1.25 1.56
CA ARG A 329 11.91 -1.47 0.47
C ARG A 329 11.85 -0.29 -0.50
N HIS A 330 13.00 0.22 -0.89
CA HIS A 330 13.17 1.30 -1.86
C HIS A 330 13.96 0.74 -3.04
N VAL A 331 13.36 0.75 -4.23
CA VAL A 331 13.97 0.24 -5.47
C VAL A 331 14.25 1.40 -6.40
N VAL A 332 15.49 1.59 -6.79
CA VAL A 332 15.91 2.64 -7.74
C VAL A 332 15.75 2.11 -9.15
N LEU A 333 14.73 2.60 -9.86
CA LEU A 333 14.44 2.15 -11.22
C LEU A 333 15.11 3.01 -12.29
N TRP A 334 15.39 4.27 -11.98
CA TRP A 334 15.97 5.24 -12.90
C TRP A 334 16.75 6.31 -12.12
N ASN A 335 17.89 6.76 -12.61
CA ASN A 335 18.75 7.71 -11.87
C ASN A 335 19.66 8.54 -12.80
N ASP A 336 19.09 9.50 -13.54
CA ASP A 336 19.89 10.44 -14.36
C ASP A 336 20.65 11.48 -13.54
N ASN A 337 20.27 11.64 -12.27
CA ASN A 337 20.97 12.53 -11.35
C ASN A 337 22.29 11.94 -10.86
N ASP A 338 22.64 10.71 -11.25
CA ASP A 338 23.87 10.02 -10.86
C ASP A 338 24.06 9.97 -9.33
N LEU A 339 22.95 9.94 -8.58
CA LEU A 339 22.97 9.91 -7.13
C LEU A 339 23.56 8.59 -6.62
N THR A 340 24.43 8.68 -5.61
CA THR A 340 25.00 7.48 -4.98
C THR A 340 23.97 6.80 -4.08
N ALA A 341 24.22 5.53 -3.73
CA ALA A 341 23.38 4.78 -2.79
C ALA A 341 23.24 5.52 -1.45
N ASP A 342 24.35 6.04 -0.90
CA ASP A 342 24.35 6.84 0.32
C ASP A 342 23.46 8.08 0.21
N GLN A 343 23.58 8.83 -0.89
CA GLN A 343 22.78 10.04 -1.12
C GLN A 343 21.29 9.72 -1.20
N LEU A 344 20.91 8.67 -1.95
CA LEU A 344 19.51 8.26 -2.07
C LEU A 344 18.93 7.82 -0.72
N GLN A 345 19.72 7.11 0.08
CA GLN A 345 19.32 6.67 1.41
C GLN A 345 19.16 7.86 2.38
N GLU A 346 20.08 8.81 2.36
CA GLU A 346 20.02 10.04 3.16
C GLU A 346 18.84 10.94 2.74
N ILE A 347 18.61 11.14 1.44
CA ILE A 347 17.46 11.89 0.90
C ILE A 347 16.16 11.22 1.35
N THR A 348 16.05 9.90 1.18
CA THR A 348 14.86 9.13 1.57
C THR A 348 14.59 9.27 3.07
N TYR A 349 15.62 9.12 3.91
CA TYR A 349 15.47 9.22 5.36
C TYR A 349 15.13 10.66 5.79
N SER A 350 15.74 11.66 5.19
CA SER A 350 15.45 13.08 5.42
C SER A 350 13.99 13.43 5.08
N LEU A 351 13.50 12.94 3.93
CA LEU A 351 12.10 13.12 3.52
C LEU A 351 11.10 12.45 4.47
N CYS A 352 11.50 11.50 5.31
CA CYS A 352 10.63 10.93 6.36
C CYS A 352 10.46 11.85 7.58
N HIS A 353 11.28 12.90 7.73
CA HIS A 353 11.26 13.82 8.88
C HIS A 353 10.55 15.15 8.60
N VAL A 354 10.28 15.48 7.33
CA VAL A 354 9.61 16.74 6.93
C VAL A 354 8.08 16.66 6.92
N TYR A 355 7.51 15.59 7.48
CA TYR A 355 6.07 15.36 7.48
C TYR A 355 5.33 16.25 8.51
N ALA A 356 4.57 17.23 8.04
CA ALA A 356 3.96 18.27 8.87
C ALA A 356 2.92 17.82 9.92
N ARG A 357 2.36 16.61 9.86
CA ARG A 357 1.33 16.18 10.83
C ARG A 357 1.88 15.62 12.14
N CYS A 358 3.19 15.34 12.22
CA CYS A 358 3.82 14.94 13.48
C CYS A 358 5.27 15.43 13.56
N ASN A 359 5.80 15.52 14.78
CA ASN A 359 7.19 15.86 15.06
C ASN A 359 8.10 14.61 15.17
N THR A 360 7.65 13.49 14.61
CA THR A 360 8.37 12.21 14.59
C THR A 360 8.53 11.74 13.16
N SER A 361 9.58 10.94 12.90
CA SER A 361 9.81 10.35 11.59
C SER A 361 8.72 9.35 11.22
N VAL A 362 8.27 9.39 9.96
CA VAL A 362 7.19 8.54 9.43
C VAL A 362 7.70 7.41 8.55
N SER A 363 6.89 6.35 8.44
CA SER A 363 7.29 5.14 7.71
C SER A 363 7.48 5.36 6.20
N LEU A 364 6.68 6.22 5.57
CA LEU A 364 6.78 6.54 4.15
C LEU A 364 7.41 7.92 4.00
N VAL A 365 8.12 8.15 2.89
CA VAL A 365 8.60 9.50 2.56
C VAL A 365 7.43 10.46 2.46
N THR A 366 7.61 11.68 2.97
CA THR A 366 6.57 12.71 3.04
C THR A 366 5.77 12.92 1.75
N PRO A 367 6.37 13.08 0.56
CA PRO A 367 5.62 13.29 -0.69
C PRO A 367 4.68 12.11 -1.01
N VAL A 368 5.15 10.87 -0.81
CA VAL A 368 4.31 9.67 -0.97
C VAL A 368 3.20 9.66 0.07
N TYR A 369 3.51 9.94 1.33
CA TYR A 369 2.50 9.99 2.39
C TYR A 369 1.40 11.00 2.07
N TYR A 370 1.78 12.19 1.59
CA TYR A 370 0.83 13.21 1.15
C TYR A 370 0.01 12.78 -0.06
N SER A 371 0.58 12.04 -1.01
CA SER A 371 -0.22 11.49 -2.12
C SER A 371 -1.28 10.50 -1.63
N HIS A 372 -1.04 9.75 -0.54
CA HIS A 372 -2.07 8.91 0.07
C HIS A 372 -3.19 9.75 0.68
N LEU A 373 -2.84 10.81 1.41
CA LEU A 373 -3.81 11.71 2.02
C LEU A 373 -4.65 12.44 0.96
N ALA A 374 -4.01 12.92 -0.11
CA ALA A 374 -4.68 13.59 -1.22
C ALA A 374 -5.63 12.63 -1.94
N ALA A 375 -5.18 11.42 -2.27
CA ALA A 375 -6.04 10.41 -2.91
C ALA A 375 -7.23 10.03 -2.02
N ALA A 376 -7.00 9.87 -0.71
CA ALA A 376 -8.05 9.59 0.27
C ALA A 376 -9.06 10.75 0.35
N ARG A 377 -8.58 11.99 0.42
CA ARG A 377 -9.45 13.18 0.42
C ARG A 377 -10.25 13.32 -0.88
N GLY A 378 -9.63 13.05 -2.02
CA GLY A 378 -10.32 13.00 -3.31
C GLY A 378 -11.43 11.93 -3.34
N ARG A 379 -11.20 10.78 -2.69
CA ARG A 379 -12.24 9.76 -2.52
C ARG A 379 -13.39 10.26 -1.64
N GLU A 380 -13.09 10.94 -0.54
CA GLU A 380 -14.11 11.53 0.34
C GLU A 380 -14.98 12.53 -0.41
N TYR A 381 -14.40 13.40 -1.25
CA TYR A 381 -15.17 14.32 -2.09
C TYR A 381 -16.09 13.57 -3.05
N LEU A 382 -15.59 12.52 -3.69
CA LEU A 382 -16.40 11.70 -4.61
C LEU A 382 -17.53 10.97 -3.88
N GLU A 383 -17.25 10.36 -2.74
CA GLU A 383 -18.26 9.65 -1.93
C GLU A 383 -19.33 10.63 -1.39
N GLY A 384 -18.94 11.84 -0.97
CA GLY A 384 -19.89 12.90 -0.57
C GLY A 384 -20.83 13.31 -1.71
N TYR A 385 -20.28 13.56 -2.89
CA TYR A 385 -21.07 13.87 -4.08
C TYR A 385 -22.05 12.75 -4.47
N MET A 386 -21.64 11.49 -4.31
CA MET A 386 -22.51 10.34 -4.55
C MET A 386 -23.66 10.23 -3.55
N ALA A 387 -23.44 10.64 -2.30
CA ALA A 387 -24.49 10.65 -1.28
C ALA A 387 -25.56 11.72 -1.57
N ASP A 388 -25.18 12.85 -2.13
CA ASP A 388 -26.09 13.97 -2.41
C ASP A 388 -27.02 13.73 -3.63
N ILE A 389 -26.67 12.81 -4.54
CA ILE A 389 -27.39 12.60 -5.83
C ILE A 389 -28.39 11.42 -5.77
N ASP A 390 -28.57 10.84 -4.58
CA ASP A 390 -29.66 9.91 -4.20
C ASP A 390 -30.00 8.81 -5.22
N SER A 391 -29.01 8.27 -5.97
CA SER A 391 -29.29 7.20 -6.93
C SER A 391 -28.10 6.31 -7.29
N SER A 392 -28.47 5.08 -7.62
CA SER A 392 -27.75 3.91 -8.15
C SER A 392 -26.84 4.12 -9.37
N THR A 393 -26.41 5.36 -9.66
CA THR A 393 -25.67 5.72 -10.85
C THR A 393 -24.17 5.79 -10.56
N SER A 394 -23.36 5.00 -11.26
CA SER A 394 -21.90 5.03 -11.14
C SER A 394 -21.35 6.38 -11.64
N VAL A 395 -20.51 7.04 -10.86
CA VAL A 395 -19.87 8.30 -11.27
C VAL A 395 -18.88 8.03 -12.41
N THR A 396 -19.06 8.70 -13.53
CA THR A 396 -18.12 8.60 -14.66
C THR A 396 -16.81 9.33 -14.34
N VAL A 397 -15.71 8.91 -14.99
CA VAL A 397 -14.40 9.59 -14.87
C VAL A 397 -14.51 11.09 -15.21
N LYS A 398 -15.36 11.46 -16.18
CA LYS A 398 -15.57 12.86 -16.57
C LYS A 398 -16.23 13.69 -15.46
N GLN A 399 -17.25 13.14 -14.80
CA GLN A 399 -17.89 13.79 -13.66
C GLN A 399 -16.94 13.89 -12.47
N ALA A 400 -16.21 12.81 -12.17
CA ALA A 400 -15.19 12.82 -11.12
C ALA A 400 -14.11 13.87 -11.38
N ARG A 401 -13.70 14.06 -12.65
CA ARG A 401 -12.72 15.08 -13.02
C ARG A 401 -13.23 16.50 -12.76
N ALA A 402 -14.47 16.80 -13.14
CA ALA A 402 -15.06 18.11 -12.86
C ALA A 402 -15.22 18.39 -11.36
N LEU A 403 -15.51 17.36 -10.57
CA LEU A 403 -15.62 17.47 -9.11
C LEU A 403 -14.27 17.68 -8.43
N LEU A 404 -13.23 17.00 -8.91
CA LEU A 404 -11.89 17.04 -8.33
C LEU A 404 -11.02 18.19 -8.89
N ASP A 405 -11.56 18.98 -9.81
CA ASP A 405 -10.96 20.25 -10.26
C ASP A 405 -11.22 21.34 -9.21
N LEU A 406 -10.39 21.33 -8.16
CA LEU A 406 -10.55 22.21 -7.01
C LEU A 406 -10.28 23.67 -7.39
N PRO A 407 -11.03 24.63 -6.81
CA PRO A 407 -10.81 26.04 -7.10
C PRO A 407 -9.41 26.49 -6.64
N PRO A 408 -8.78 27.50 -7.29
CA PRO A 408 -7.37 27.85 -7.06
C PRO A 408 -7.02 28.21 -5.60
N ASN A 409 -7.98 28.74 -4.84
CA ASN A 409 -7.82 29.04 -3.42
C ASN A 409 -7.69 27.79 -2.53
N ILE A 410 -8.15 26.63 -3.01
CA ILE A 410 -7.98 25.34 -2.34
C ILE A 410 -6.84 24.56 -3.01
N ALA A 411 -6.79 24.51 -4.33
CA ALA A 411 -5.80 23.75 -5.09
C ALA A 411 -4.35 24.18 -4.80
N ASN A 412 -4.11 25.46 -4.49
CA ASN A 412 -2.78 25.97 -4.12
C ASN A 412 -2.43 25.80 -2.64
N THR A 413 -3.28 25.12 -1.86
CA THR A 413 -3.04 24.84 -0.44
C THR A 413 -2.75 23.35 -0.22
N MET A 414 -2.20 23.02 0.95
CA MET A 414 -2.06 21.63 1.38
C MET A 414 -3.39 21.08 1.94
N PHE A 415 -4.48 21.16 1.16
CA PHE A 415 -5.85 20.83 1.57
C PHE A 415 -6.02 19.40 2.11
N PHE A 416 -5.07 18.51 1.78
CA PHE A 416 -5.04 17.10 2.13
C PHE A 416 -4.45 16.82 3.52
N LEU A 417 -3.89 17.82 4.21
CA LEU A 417 -3.40 17.65 5.58
C LEU A 417 -4.51 17.37 6.60
#